data_AF-A0A927T464-F1
#
_entry.id   AF-A0A927T464-F1
#
_cell.length_a   1.000
_cell.length_b   1.000
_cell.length_c   1.000
_cell.angle_alpha   90.00
_cell.angle_beta   90.00
_cell.angle_gamma   90.00
#
_symmetry.space_group_name_H-M   'P 1'
#
loop_
_entity.id
_entity.type
_entity.pdbx_description
1 polymer ?
#
loop_
_entity_poly.entity_id
_entity_poly.type
_entity_poly.pdbx_seq_one_letter_code
_entity_poly.pdbx_strand_id
1 'polypeptide(L)'
;MYCSKCGTQNDTNNNFCQKCGGVLEKNNFVNMSENNINNNYQPQQVTGYQPTEMKVESQNTFNSQQQNQNAASYNNNEKKSNKLGVVSLILGIISFLTSLVFLISIPTGVTGLILGIKSKVKNGVSKAGIVLSIIGLALTGLFIAIATLLPSSNTYYGDGYSLEYDRNWSITTLSGGQEAFQYQNEKSFLAPIGKSALSDSTSNFDTLSGQKELYQAFYDYWNNESSNSSTLKVFNGSNGFSELTDDIYYATYTYGVSATKIRGKYILLVSTEKNAVLSFMTNASENVEDNDRKALELLKNINIYEQTSTKPDNNSDDNVIYDDDLYNSLNSLRNWNRYSELRTGNLGKVKSINGGWRILSDSETYWKFENGQFWWYKSVNDLNDNYWYGTTQVLTGKAGLTVAGIDESKLDTIVSNSSGNVTVNDVYTIVCTPTKIISGGVDKSDTNIPEGTTWTYVWILVDHGAEGIEAQVLNTGNYDTSYYVKIAD
;
A
#
# COMPACT_ATOMS: atom_id res chain seq x y z
N MET A 1 38.43 8.47 1.56
CA MET A 1 39.07 7.17 1.23
C MET A 1 38.84 6.83 -0.24
N TYR A 2 39.67 5.98 -0.85
CA TYR A 2 39.51 5.58 -2.26
C TYR A 2 38.84 4.20 -2.36
N CYS A 3 37.99 4.00 -3.38
CA CYS A 3 37.36 2.69 -3.62
C CYS A 3 38.31 1.75 -4.37
N SER A 4 38.64 0.61 -3.76
CA SER A 4 39.50 -0.44 -4.34
C SER A 4 38.98 -1.02 -5.66
N LYS A 5 37.67 -0.99 -5.94
CA LYS A 5 37.07 -1.47 -7.19
C LYS A 5 37.13 -0.48 -8.36
N CYS A 6 37.20 0.83 -8.12
CA CYS A 6 37.00 1.83 -9.19
C CYS A 6 37.85 3.11 -9.08
N GLY A 7 38.80 3.16 -8.15
CA GLY A 7 39.70 4.31 -7.93
C GLY A 7 39.03 5.60 -7.46
N THR A 8 37.71 5.64 -7.30
CA THR A 8 36.98 6.88 -7.01
C THR A 8 37.20 7.32 -5.56
N GLN A 9 37.44 8.61 -5.35
CA GLN A 9 37.53 9.23 -4.04
C GLN A 9 36.14 9.36 -3.42
N ASN A 10 36.01 8.97 -2.15
CA ASN A 10 34.78 9.01 -1.38
C ASN A 10 35.04 9.65 -0.01
N ASP A 11 34.01 10.23 0.60
CA ASP A 11 34.05 10.70 1.99
C ASP A 11 34.40 9.55 2.96
N THR A 12 35.11 9.86 4.05
CA THR A 12 35.48 8.88 5.09
C THR A 12 34.29 8.37 5.91
N ASN A 13 33.16 9.08 5.91
CA ASN A 13 31.92 8.67 6.55
C ASN A 13 31.14 7.64 5.71
N ASN A 14 31.34 7.59 4.39
CA ASN A 14 30.63 6.65 3.51
C ASN A 14 31.03 5.18 3.79
N ASN A 15 30.04 4.28 3.83
CA ASN A 15 30.27 2.83 3.93
C ASN A 15 30.39 2.17 2.54
N PHE A 16 29.93 2.85 1.48
CA PHE A 16 29.87 2.35 0.10
C PHE A 16 30.32 3.45 -0.87
N CYS A 17 30.85 3.04 -2.03
CA CYS A 17 31.32 3.97 -3.06
C CYS A 17 30.16 4.60 -3.83
N GLN A 18 30.09 5.93 -3.85
CA GLN A 18 29.04 6.72 -4.50
C GLN A 18 28.98 6.51 -6.03
N LYS A 19 30.05 6.02 -6.68
CA LYS A 19 30.09 5.77 -8.13
C LYS A 19 29.78 4.33 -8.54
N CYS A 20 30.00 3.34 -7.68
CA CYS A 20 29.91 1.92 -8.07
C CYS A 20 29.35 0.96 -7.02
N GLY A 21 28.80 1.46 -5.90
CA GLY A 21 28.20 0.66 -4.82
C GLY A 21 29.17 -0.22 -4.01
N GLY A 22 30.45 -0.30 -4.40
CA GLY A 22 31.45 -1.15 -3.74
C GLY A 22 31.68 -0.75 -2.28
N VAL A 23 31.72 -1.73 -1.38
CA VAL A 23 32.01 -1.55 0.05
C VAL A 23 33.35 -0.83 0.25
N LEU A 24 33.40 0.06 1.24
CA LEU A 24 34.60 0.82 1.60
C LEU A 24 35.15 0.32 2.95
N GLU A 25 36.32 -0.33 2.92
CA GLU A 25 36.95 -0.93 4.10
C GLU A 25 37.51 0.14 5.05
N LYS A 26 36.86 0.31 6.21
CA LYS A 26 37.26 1.26 7.25
C LYS A 26 38.23 0.62 8.24
N ASN A 27 39.51 0.63 7.88
CA ASN A 27 40.59 0.09 8.71
C ASN A 27 40.83 0.95 9.97
N ASN A 28 40.32 0.49 11.12
CA ASN A 28 40.56 1.09 12.43
C ASN A 28 41.93 0.66 12.98
N PHE A 29 42.96 1.49 12.81
CA PHE A 29 44.24 1.36 13.53
C PHE A 29 44.71 2.72 14.07
N VAL A 30 45.34 2.70 15.25
CA VAL A 30 45.76 3.87 16.03
C VAL A 30 47.27 4.04 15.95
N ASN A 31 47.72 5.22 15.48
CA ASN A 31 49.10 5.75 15.53
C ASN A 31 50.22 4.86 14.90
N MET A 32 51.26 5.42 14.29
CA MET A 32 51.79 6.79 14.41
C MET A 32 52.35 7.30 13.06
N SER A 33 52.66 8.59 13.02
CA SER A 33 53.24 9.34 11.90
C SER A 33 54.50 8.75 11.26
N GLU A 34 54.64 8.93 9.94
CA GLU A 34 55.96 9.07 9.31
C GLU A 34 55.92 10.17 8.22
N ASN A 35 57.04 10.87 8.00
CA ASN A 35 57.13 12.09 7.18
C ASN A 35 57.72 11.81 5.79
N ASN A 36 57.28 12.55 4.76
CA ASN A 36 57.88 12.48 3.43
C ASN A 36 58.96 13.56 3.20
N ILE A 37 60.20 13.18 3.52
CA ILE A 37 61.45 13.43 2.77
C ILE A 37 61.48 14.63 1.81
N ASN A 38 62.48 15.52 1.99
CA ASN A 38 63.31 15.92 0.84
C ASN A 38 64.71 16.44 1.21
N ASN A 39 65.72 15.57 1.13
CA ASN A 39 66.80 15.69 0.12
C ASN A 39 67.80 14.52 0.21
N ASN A 40 68.62 14.35 -0.83
CA ASN A 40 69.46 13.18 -1.09
C ASN A 40 70.93 13.45 -0.80
N TYR A 41 71.65 12.55 -0.09
CA TYR A 41 72.97 11.99 -0.46
C TYR A 41 73.46 10.97 0.60
N GLN A 42 74.21 9.94 0.16
CA GLN A 42 74.97 8.96 0.98
C GLN A 42 76.49 9.29 0.91
N PRO A 43 77.45 8.64 1.64
CA PRO A 43 77.35 7.37 2.39
C PRO A 43 78.14 7.23 3.73
N GLN A 44 78.21 5.98 4.23
CA GLN A 44 79.25 5.34 5.07
C GLN A 44 79.15 5.34 6.62
N GLN A 45 79.94 4.40 7.18
CA GLN A 45 79.99 3.86 8.56
C GLN A 45 80.95 4.72 9.44
N VAL A 46 81.16 4.56 10.77
CA VAL A 46 81.39 3.35 11.59
C VAL A 46 81.13 3.57 13.11
N THR A 47 80.98 2.46 13.85
CA THR A 47 81.05 2.21 15.33
C THR A 47 81.50 3.29 16.35
N GLY A 48 80.88 3.31 17.55
CA GLY A 48 81.54 3.81 18.79
C GLY A 48 80.74 3.88 20.11
N TYR A 49 81.09 3.01 21.08
CA TYR A 49 81.06 3.16 22.58
C TYR A 49 79.82 3.58 23.41
N GLN A 50 79.40 2.65 24.29
CA GLN A 50 79.01 2.86 25.72
C GLN A 50 80.27 2.63 26.62
N PRO A 51 80.26 2.67 27.98
CA PRO A 51 79.22 2.92 29.02
C PRO A 51 79.60 4.16 29.91
N THR A 52 79.15 4.46 31.14
CA THR A 52 78.79 3.69 32.38
C THR A 52 77.81 4.43 33.32
N GLU A 53 77.24 3.65 34.25
CA GLU A 53 76.34 4.08 35.34
C GLU A 53 77.09 4.61 36.58
N MET A 54 76.39 5.32 37.48
CA MET A 54 76.68 5.27 38.92
C MET A 54 75.46 5.60 39.79
N LYS A 55 75.42 5.08 41.03
CA LYS A 55 74.28 5.11 41.96
C LYS A 55 74.79 5.35 43.39
N VAL A 56 74.27 6.36 44.09
CA VAL A 56 74.54 6.61 45.53
C VAL A 56 73.25 7.08 46.24
N GLU A 57 73.18 6.87 47.55
CA GLU A 57 72.01 7.01 48.42
C GLU A 57 72.40 7.73 49.74
N SER A 58 71.40 8.11 50.56
CA SER A 58 71.43 8.38 52.03
C SER A 58 71.35 9.83 52.60
N GLN A 59 70.19 10.10 53.22
CA GLN A 59 69.93 10.49 54.64
C GLN A 59 70.34 11.85 55.28
N ASN A 60 69.29 12.47 55.89
CA ASN A 60 69.19 13.08 57.25
C ASN A 60 69.87 14.43 57.63
N THR A 61 69.09 15.32 58.28
CA THR A 61 69.21 15.69 59.73
C THR A 61 68.06 16.60 60.23
N PHE A 62 67.83 16.64 61.55
CA PHE A 62 66.79 17.30 62.38
C PHE A 62 66.62 18.84 62.17
N ASN A 63 65.58 19.54 62.67
CA ASN A 63 64.81 19.46 63.94
C ASN A 63 63.36 20.08 63.76
N SER A 64 62.44 20.36 64.70
CA SER A 64 62.33 20.29 66.18
C SER A 64 60.87 20.45 66.69
N GLN A 65 60.50 19.76 67.79
CA GLN A 65 59.45 20.08 68.81
C GLN A 65 57.94 20.23 68.40
N GLN A 66 56.91 19.95 69.22
CA GLN A 66 56.75 19.15 70.46
C GLN A 66 55.24 19.05 70.89
N GLN A 67 54.75 17.85 71.28
CA GLN A 67 53.43 17.56 71.94
C GLN A 67 52.14 17.95 71.16
N ASN A 68 50.95 17.38 71.37
CA ASN A 68 50.40 16.48 72.40
C ASN A 68 49.35 15.50 71.81
N GLN A 69 48.85 14.55 72.60
CA GLN A 69 47.84 13.55 72.22
C GLN A 69 46.41 14.12 72.25
N ASN A 70 45.56 13.71 71.30
CA ASN A 70 44.12 13.53 71.51
C ASN A 70 43.53 12.58 70.46
N ALA A 71 42.61 11.70 70.87
CA ALA A 71 42.06 10.66 70.00
C ALA A 71 40.80 11.12 69.26
N ALA A 72 40.81 11.04 67.94
CA ALA A 72 39.62 11.16 67.10
C ALA A 72 39.63 10.05 66.05
N SER A 73 38.79 9.03 66.24
CA SER A 73 38.78 7.83 65.39
C SER A 73 38.32 8.12 63.98
N TYR A 74 39.27 8.29 63.05
CA TYR A 74 38.99 8.29 61.61
C TYR A 74 38.54 6.89 61.19
N ASN A 75 37.23 6.69 61.20
CA ASN A 75 36.59 5.49 60.66
C ASN A 75 36.97 5.35 59.18
N ASN A 76 37.53 4.21 58.82
CA ASN A 76 37.58 3.74 57.43
C ASN A 76 36.17 3.36 56.97
N ASN A 77 35.32 4.37 56.79
CA ASN A 77 34.04 4.23 56.11
C ASN A 77 34.32 3.99 54.62
N GLU A 78 34.44 2.71 54.25
CA GLU A 78 34.36 2.29 52.86
C GLU A 78 33.17 3.00 52.18
N LYS A 79 33.41 3.68 51.06
CA LYS A 79 32.34 4.22 50.21
C LYS A 79 31.63 3.05 49.51
N LYS A 80 30.79 2.35 50.28
CA LYS A 80 30.00 1.18 49.86
C LYS A 80 29.21 1.57 48.60
N SER A 81 29.65 1.05 47.45
CA SER A 81 29.30 1.68 46.18
C SER A 81 27.82 1.49 45.86
N ASN A 82 27.04 2.56 45.86
CA ASN A 82 25.59 2.55 45.62
C ASN A 82 25.23 2.38 44.12
N LYS A 83 25.87 1.42 43.45
CA LYS A 83 25.72 1.13 42.01
C LYS A 83 24.25 0.97 41.62
N LEU A 84 23.46 0.25 42.43
CA LEU A 84 22.01 0.08 42.20
C LEU A 84 21.22 1.40 42.28
N GLY A 85 21.60 2.33 43.16
CA GLY A 85 20.97 3.65 43.27
C GLY A 85 21.30 4.57 42.10
N VAL A 86 22.53 4.49 41.59
CA VAL A 86 22.96 5.21 40.37
C VAL A 86 22.25 4.67 39.13
N VAL A 87 22.17 3.34 38.98
CA VAL A 87 21.43 2.70 37.87
C VAL A 87 19.93 3.00 37.95
N SER A 88 19.34 3.00 39.16
CA SER A 88 17.96 3.43 39.39
C SER A 88 17.73 4.87 38.94
N LEU A 89 18.64 5.80 39.25
CA LEU A 89 18.55 7.19 38.79
C LEU A 89 18.63 7.30 37.26
N ILE A 90 19.56 6.61 36.62
CA ILE A 90 19.71 6.62 35.15
C ILE A 90 18.44 6.09 34.47
N LEU A 91 17.88 4.97 34.96
CA LEU A 91 16.64 4.39 34.43
C LEU A 91 15.41 5.29 34.69
N GLY A 92 15.36 5.98 35.83
CA GLY A 92 14.35 6.99 36.13
C GLY A 92 14.43 8.20 35.18
N ILE A 93 15.64 8.70 34.88
CA ILE A 93 15.85 9.77 33.89
C ILE A 93 15.39 9.31 32.51
N ILE A 94 15.76 8.10 32.09
CA ILE A 94 15.34 7.55 30.79
C ILE A 94 13.81 7.44 30.72
N SER A 95 13.16 6.81 31.71
CA SER A 95 11.69 6.69 31.76
C SER A 95 10.96 8.03 31.73
N PHE A 96 11.50 9.05 32.41
CA PHE A 96 10.95 10.41 32.37
C PHE A 96 11.07 11.04 30.98
N LEU A 97 12.26 10.99 30.37
CA LEU A 97 12.52 11.57 29.04
C LEU A 97 11.81 10.81 27.90
N THR A 98 11.65 9.49 28.03
CA THR A 98 10.94 8.65 27.05
C THR A 98 9.47 8.42 27.42
N SER A 99 8.86 9.26 28.26
CA SER A 99 7.49 9.04 28.78
C SER A 99 6.39 9.03 27.70
N LEU A 100 6.64 9.62 26.53
CA LEU A 100 5.76 9.50 25.35
C LEU A 100 5.92 8.16 24.60
N VAL A 101 7.01 7.42 24.84
CA VAL A 101 7.32 6.14 24.18
C VAL A 101 7.10 5.00 25.18
N PHE A 102 5.85 4.55 25.29
CA PHE A 102 5.40 3.55 26.28
C PHE A 102 6.23 2.26 26.28
N LEU A 103 6.68 1.80 25.09
CA LEU A 103 7.53 0.61 24.92
C LEU A 103 8.88 0.71 25.66
N ILE A 104 9.42 1.91 25.85
CA ILE A 104 10.70 2.15 26.53
C ILE A 104 10.45 2.62 27.98
N SER A 105 9.49 3.53 28.19
CA SER A 105 9.21 4.09 29.51
C SER A 105 8.76 3.03 30.51
N ILE A 106 7.85 2.11 30.14
CA ILE A 106 7.30 1.15 31.10
C ILE A 106 8.39 0.18 31.61
N PRO A 107 9.20 -0.49 30.76
CA PRO A 107 10.31 -1.32 31.23
C PRO A 107 11.37 -0.54 32.03
N THR A 108 11.77 0.66 31.59
CA THR A 108 12.82 1.44 32.28
C THR A 108 12.33 2.02 33.61
N GLY A 109 11.09 2.51 33.68
CA GLY A 109 10.48 3.03 34.90
C GLY A 109 10.28 1.94 35.95
N VAL A 110 9.75 0.77 35.55
CA VAL A 110 9.55 -0.36 36.48
C VAL A 110 10.88 -0.93 36.97
N THR A 111 11.88 -1.11 36.08
CA THR A 111 13.21 -1.59 36.51
C THR A 111 13.95 -0.56 37.36
N GLY A 112 13.89 0.73 37.01
CA GLY A 112 14.45 1.84 37.79
C GLY A 112 13.86 1.91 39.20
N LEU A 113 12.53 1.77 39.32
CA LEU A 113 11.82 1.72 40.60
C LEU A 113 12.23 0.50 41.44
N ILE A 114 12.24 -0.69 40.86
CA ILE A 114 12.63 -1.93 41.56
C ILE A 114 14.09 -1.86 42.06
N LEU A 115 15.02 -1.37 41.24
CA LEU A 115 16.43 -1.23 41.62
C LEU A 115 16.64 -0.14 42.69
N GLY A 116 15.84 0.93 42.65
CA GLY A 116 15.84 1.97 43.67
C GLY A 116 15.38 1.43 45.02
N ILE A 117 14.24 0.72 45.05
CA ILE A 117 13.68 0.08 46.25
C ILE A 117 14.65 -0.97 46.82
N LYS A 118 15.27 -1.78 45.95
CA LYS A 118 16.27 -2.80 46.35
C LYS A 118 17.66 -2.24 46.71
N SER A 119 17.88 -0.93 46.61
CA SER A 119 19.17 -0.33 46.95
C SER A 119 19.44 -0.40 48.47
N LYS A 120 20.54 -1.04 48.86
CA LYS A 120 20.89 -1.32 50.28
C LYS A 120 21.23 -0.07 51.10
N VAL A 121 21.32 1.11 50.48
CA VAL A 121 21.63 2.39 51.14
C VAL A 121 20.72 3.47 50.54
N LYS A 122 19.76 3.97 51.32
CA LYS A 122 18.74 4.94 50.88
C LYS A 122 19.26 6.39 50.90
N ASN A 123 20.34 6.65 50.17
CA ASN A 123 20.88 8.01 50.00
C ASN A 123 20.00 8.88 49.08
N GLY A 124 20.35 10.16 48.92
CA GLY A 124 19.61 11.08 48.06
C GLY A 124 19.50 10.63 46.60
N VAL A 125 20.54 9.96 46.07
CA VAL A 125 20.57 9.43 44.69
C VAL A 125 19.51 8.34 44.50
N SER A 126 19.44 7.34 45.38
CA SER A 126 18.39 6.31 45.32
C SER A 126 16.98 6.90 45.49
N LYS A 127 16.82 7.91 46.35
CA LYS A 127 15.52 8.59 46.53
C LYS A 127 15.10 9.33 45.26
N ALA A 128 16.01 10.05 44.62
CA ALA A 128 15.76 10.74 43.36
C ALA A 128 15.39 9.77 42.23
N GLY A 129 16.09 8.63 42.11
CA GLY A 129 15.74 7.58 41.14
C GLY A 129 14.33 7.03 41.32
N ILE A 130 13.94 6.70 42.56
CA ILE A 130 12.57 6.24 42.88
C ILE A 130 11.54 7.31 42.49
N VAL A 131 11.73 8.57 42.92
CA VAL A 131 10.77 9.66 42.64
C VAL A 131 10.65 9.91 41.14
N LEU A 132 11.76 9.93 40.40
CA LEU A 132 11.75 10.20 38.97
C LEU A 132 11.16 9.04 38.15
N SER A 133 11.38 7.78 38.57
CA SER A 133 10.68 6.61 38.01
C SER A 133 9.16 6.69 38.24
N ILE A 134 8.70 7.14 39.41
CA ILE A 134 7.27 7.32 39.70
C ILE A 134 6.68 8.43 38.81
N ILE A 135 7.37 9.57 38.66
CA ILE A 135 6.92 10.67 37.79
C ILE A 135 6.88 10.23 36.32
N GLY A 136 7.91 9.53 35.83
CA GLY A 136 7.94 9.00 34.46
C GLY A 136 6.79 8.04 34.17
N LEU A 137 6.52 7.09 35.07
CA LEU A 137 5.40 6.17 34.94
C LEU A 137 4.03 6.88 35.04
N ALA A 138 3.88 7.87 35.92
CA ALA A 138 2.65 8.66 36.04
C ALA A 138 2.36 9.49 34.78
N LEU A 139 3.38 10.14 34.22
CA LEU A 139 3.27 10.85 32.94
C LEU A 139 2.94 9.89 31.79
N THR A 140 3.56 8.71 31.75
CA THR A 140 3.27 7.68 30.73
C THR A 140 1.81 7.22 30.83
N GLY A 141 1.28 7.01 32.03
CA GLY A 141 -0.14 6.69 32.24
C GLY A 141 -1.09 7.81 31.81
N LEU A 142 -0.72 9.08 32.08
CA LEU A 142 -1.48 10.25 31.61
C LEU A 142 -1.48 10.36 30.08
N PHE A 143 -0.33 10.17 29.42
CA PHE A 143 -0.25 10.18 27.96
C PHE A 143 -1.05 9.04 27.32
N ILE A 144 -1.07 7.84 27.91
CA ILE A 144 -1.93 6.74 27.44
C ILE A 144 -3.41 7.11 27.58
N ALA A 145 -3.83 7.69 28.72
CA ALA A 145 -5.21 8.12 28.92
C ALA A 145 -5.63 9.19 27.89
N ILE A 146 -4.78 10.20 27.64
CA ILE A 146 -5.01 11.23 26.61
C ILE A 146 -5.10 10.59 25.22
N ALA A 147 -4.17 9.69 24.87
CA ALA A 147 -4.17 9.00 23.58
C ALA A 147 -5.43 8.13 23.36
N THR A 148 -6.04 7.59 24.42
CA THR A 148 -7.33 6.87 24.32
C THR A 148 -8.56 7.78 24.26
N LEU A 149 -8.41 9.08 24.54
CA LEU A 149 -9.48 10.09 24.52
C LEU A 149 -9.43 11.00 23.27
N LEU A 150 -8.30 11.06 22.56
CA LEU A 150 -8.23 11.70 21.25
C LEU A 150 -9.06 10.89 20.24
N PRO A 151 -9.97 11.52 19.47
CA PRO A 151 -10.70 10.83 18.42
C PRO A 151 -9.76 10.50 17.27
N SER A 152 -9.42 9.23 17.11
CA SER A 152 -8.79 8.73 15.89
C SER A 152 -9.87 8.54 14.81
N SER A 153 -10.08 9.56 13.98
CA SER A 153 -10.71 9.35 12.68
C SER A 153 -9.74 8.62 11.74
N ASN A 154 -10.29 7.85 10.83
CA ASN A 154 -9.59 7.31 9.66
C ASN A 154 -10.30 7.84 8.41
N THR A 155 -9.56 8.07 7.34
CA THR A 155 -10.14 8.48 6.05
C THR A 155 -10.20 7.26 5.13
N TYR A 156 -11.42 6.89 4.71
CA TYR A 156 -11.62 5.96 3.60
C TYR A 156 -11.67 6.73 2.28
N TYR A 157 -11.13 6.16 1.22
CA TYR A 157 -11.08 6.74 -0.12
C TYR A 157 -11.92 5.89 -1.07
N GLY A 158 -13.12 6.37 -1.39
CA GLY A 158 -14.04 5.72 -2.32
C GLY A 158 -13.95 6.28 -3.73
N ASP A 159 -14.68 5.67 -4.65
CA ASP A 159 -14.82 6.19 -6.02
C ASP A 159 -15.62 7.50 -6.00
N GLY A 160 -14.93 8.63 -6.21
CA GLY A 160 -15.51 9.97 -6.22
C GLY A 160 -15.67 10.65 -4.85
N TYR A 161 -15.16 10.08 -3.75
CA TYR A 161 -15.25 10.71 -2.43
C TYR A 161 -14.16 10.25 -1.45
N SER A 162 -13.94 11.04 -0.40
CA SER A 162 -13.33 10.61 0.87
C SER A 162 -14.37 10.65 1.99
N LEU A 163 -14.29 9.74 2.95
CA LEU A 163 -15.21 9.68 4.10
C LEU A 163 -14.42 9.49 5.41
N GLU A 164 -14.55 10.42 6.34
CA GLU A 164 -13.95 10.27 7.68
C GLU A 164 -14.86 9.47 8.62
N TYR A 165 -14.32 8.36 9.13
CA TYR A 165 -15.01 7.45 10.03
C TYR A 165 -14.25 7.27 11.35
N ASP A 166 -14.99 7.13 12.45
CA ASP A 166 -14.42 6.89 13.77
C ASP A 166 -14.27 5.39 14.08
N ARG A 167 -13.72 5.12 15.26
CA ARG A 167 -13.51 3.77 15.83
C ARG A 167 -14.78 2.93 16.06
N ASN A 168 -15.99 3.44 15.77
CA ASN A 168 -17.22 2.65 15.83
C ASN A 168 -17.52 1.95 14.50
N TRP A 169 -16.85 2.35 13.42
CA TRP A 169 -16.95 1.75 12.09
C TRP A 169 -15.70 0.94 11.74
N SER A 170 -15.90 -0.12 10.97
CA SER A 170 -14.85 -0.93 10.36
C SER A 170 -15.17 -1.18 8.89
N ILE A 171 -14.17 -1.11 8.01
CA ILE A 171 -14.33 -1.57 6.63
C ILE A 171 -14.47 -3.10 6.63
N THR A 172 -15.43 -3.61 5.86
CA THR A 172 -15.72 -5.03 5.68
C THR A 172 -15.96 -5.31 4.19
N THR A 173 -15.79 -6.54 3.75
CA THR A 173 -15.99 -6.94 2.35
C THR A 173 -17.24 -7.79 2.22
N LEU A 174 -18.20 -7.34 1.41
CA LEU A 174 -19.45 -8.04 1.15
C LEU A 174 -19.26 -9.19 0.14
N SER A 175 -20.23 -10.11 0.10
CA SER A 175 -20.33 -11.11 -0.97
C SER A 175 -20.33 -10.42 -2.34
N GLY A 176 -19.32 -10.69 -3.17
CA GLY A 176 -19.06 -9.99 -4.44
C GLY A 176 -17.82 -9.07 -4.43
N GLY A 177 -17.13 -8.92 -3.30
CA GLY A 177 -15.88 -8.16 -3.20
C GLY A 177 -16.04 -6.65 -2.98
N GLN A 178 -17.28 -6.16 -2.88
CA GLN A 178 -17.61 -4.77 -2.60
C GLN A 178 -17.25 -4.41 -1.15
N GLU A 179 -16.48 -3.34 -0.94
CA GLU A 179 -16.21 -2.82 0.40
C GLU A 179 -17.41 -2.04 0.96
N ALA A 180 -17.60 -2.13 2.28
CA ALA A 180 -18.70 -1.49 3.01
C ALA A 180 -18.26 -1.11 4.43
N PHE A 181 -18.91 -0.08 4.99
CA PHE A 181 -18.74 0.32 6.39
C PHE A 181 -19.68 -0.52 7.25
N GLN A 182 -19.13 -1.24 8.23
CA GLN A 182 -19.87 -2.03 9.22
C GLN A 182 -19.78 -1.34 10.59
N TYR A 183 -20.91 -1.27 11.31
CA TYR A 183 -20.99 -0.60 12.60
C TYR A 183 -20.86 -1.59 13.78
N GLN A 184 -19.95 -1.33 14.72
CA GLN A 184 -19.78 -2.03 16.03
C GLN A 184 -20.04 -3.56 16.05
N ASN A 185 -19.52 -4.31 15.06
CA ASN A 185 -19.72 -5.76 14.88
C ASN A 185 -21.19 -6.22 14.68
N GLU A 186 -22.13 -5.30 14.49
CA GLU A 186 -23.51 -5.60 14.11
C GLU A 186 -23.55 -6.23 12.70
N LYS A 187 -24.61 -6.98 12.38
CA LYS A 187 -24.89 -7.42 10.99
C LYS A 187 -25.58 -6.31 10.20
N SER A 188 -24.96 -5.13 10.20
CA SER A 188 -25.45 -3.90 9.61
C SER A 188 -24.31 -3.23 8.82
N PHE A 189 -24.63 -2.72 7.63
CA PHE A 189 -23.64 -2.08 6.77
C PHE A 189 -24.20 -0.90 5.96
N LEU A 190 -23.27 -0.08 5.47
CA LEU A 190 -23.43 0.99 4.47
C LEU A 190 -22.42 0.73 3.33
N ALA A 191 -22.88 0.56 2.10
CA ALA A 191 -22.04 0.26 0.94
C ALA A 191 -22.28 1.25 -0.22
N PRO A 192 -21.23 1.75 -0.92
CA PRO A 192 -21.39 2.57 -2.13
C PRO A 192 -21.83 1.70 -3.31
N ILE A 193 -22.90 2.07 -4.00
CA ILE A 193 -23.52 1.29 -5.09
C ILE A 193 -23.50 1.95 -6.46
N GLY A 194 -23.19 3.25 -6.56
CA GLY A 194 -23.15 3.94 -7.85
C GLY A 194 -22.64 5.37 -7.79
N LYS A 195 -22.17 5.86 -8.94
CA LYS A 195 -21.64 7.21 -9.17
C LYS A 195 -21.95 7.66 -10.60
N SER A 196 -22.34 8.92 -10.78
CA SER A 196 -22.37 9.60 -12.08
C SER A 196 -22.05 11.09 -11.91
N ALA A 197 -21.93 11.82 -13.02
CA ALA A 197 -22.05 13.26 -12.95
C ALA A 197 -23.52 13.68 -12.75
N LEU A 198 -23.74 14.91 -12.30
CA LEU A 198 -25.06 15.55 -12.28
C LEU A 198 -25.45 16.06 -13.67
N SER A 199 -24.47 16.49 -14.47
CA SER A 199 -24.61 16.82 -15.90
C SER A 199 -25.05 15.64 -16.76
N ASP A 200 -24.88 14.40 -16.28
CA ASP A 200 -25.45 13.21 -16.93
C ASP A 200 -26.99 13.18 -16.80
N SER A 201 -27.60 13.98 -15.91
CA SER A 201 -29.05 14.17 -15.82
C SER A 201 -29.54 15.28 -16.76
N THR A 202 -30.73 15.11 -17.35
CA THR A 202 -31.41 16.18 -18.08
C THR A 202 -32.20 17.13 -17.17
N SER A 203 -32.29 16.84 -15.87
CA SER A 203 -33.14 17.54 -14.91
C SER A 203 -32.36 18.57 -14.10
N ASN A 204 -32.76 19.85 -14.20
CA ASN A 204 -32.09 20.95 -13.48
C ASN A 204 -32.37 20.89 -11.96
N PHE A 205 -31.36 20.46 -11.20
CA PHE A 205 -31.45 20.27 -9.76
C PHE A 205 -31.63 21.56 -8.93
N ASP A 206 -31.31 22.73 -9.48
CA ASP A 206 -31.59 24.02 -8.82
C ASP A 206 -33.10 24.34 -8.81
N THR A 207 -33.92 23.52 -9.48
CA THR A 207 -35.37 23.67 -9.57
C THR A 207 -36.11 22.57 -8.83
N LEU A 208 -37.22 22.93 -8.16
CA LEU A 208 -38.13 21.96 -7.52
C LEU A 208 -38.79 20.97 -8.51
N SER A 209 -38.73 21.23 -9.83
CA SER A 209 -39.13 20.25 -10.85
C SER A 209 -38.02 19.23 -11.08
N GLY A 210 -36.81 19.69 -11.41
CA GLY A 210 -35.69 18.80 -11.68
C GLY A 210 -35.27 17.94 -10.48
N GLN A 211 -35.42 18.45 -9.25
CA GLN A 211 -35.28 17.64 -8.03
C GLN A 211 -36.29 16.49 -7.95
N LYS A 212 -37.55 16.71 -8.36
CA LYS A 212 -38.58 15.67 -8.37
C LYS A 212 -38.37 14.68 -9.51
N GLU A 213 -37.96 15.16 -10.67
CA GLU A 213 -37.61 14.32 -11.83
C GLU A 213 -36.42 13.41 -11.51
N LEU A 214 -35.33 13.95 -10.95
CA LEU A 214 -34.18 13.15 -10.51
C LEU A 214 -34.56 12.17 -9.40
N TYR A 215 -35.35 12.62 -8.42
CA TYR A 215 -35.83 11.76 -7.35
C TYR A 215 -36.65 10.57 -7.90
N GLN A 216 -37.53 10.83 -8.88
CA GLN A 216 -38.37 9.82 -9.52
C GLN A 216 -37.56 8.88 -10.42
N ALA A 217 -36.57 9.40 -11.16
CA ALA A 217 -35.69 8.57 -11.99
C ALA A 217 -34.95 7.52 -11.15
N PHE A 218 -34.43 7.89 -9.98
CA PHE A 218 -33.81 6.93 -9.05
C PHE A 218 -34.82 6.02 -8.34
N TYR A 219 -36.05 6.49 -8.06
CA TYR A 219 -37.14 5.62 -7.59
C TYR A 219 -37.43 4.51 -8.61
N ASP A 220 -37.65 4.89 -9.87
CA ASP A 220 -38.00 3.97 -10.95
C ASP A 220 -36.83 3.05 -11.29
N TYR A 221 -35.59 3.53 -11.25
CA TYR A 221 -34.40 2.69 -11.41
C TYR A 221 -34.35 1.58 -10.36
N TRP A 222 -34.35 1.91 -9.07
CA TRP A 222 -34.24 0.90 -8.00
C TRP A 222 -35.48 0.03 -7.81
N ASN A 223 -36.66 0.48 -8.26
CA ASN A 223 -37.89 -0.31 -8.23
C ASN A 223 -38.04 -1.23 -9.47
N ASN A 224 -37.32 -0.97 -10.57
CA ASN A 224 -37.35 -1.79 -11.78
C ASN A 224 -36.13 -2.70 -11.96
N GLU A 225 -34.91 -2.27 -11.59
CA GLU A 225 -33.70 -3.13 -11.56
C GLU A 225 -33.96 -4.46 -10.83
N SER A 226 -34.69 -4.40 -9.73
CA SER A 226 -35.00 -5.56 -8.90
C SER A 226 -35.87 -6.62 -9.60
N SER A 227 -36.58 -6.28 -10.69
CA SER A 227 -37.54 -7.15 -11.36
C SER A 227 -36.91 -8.31 -12.14
N ASN A 228 -35.61 -8.23 -12.46
CA ASN A 228 -34.93 -9.28 -13.23
C ASN A 228 -34.50 -10.50 -12.38
N SER A 229 -34.64 -10.46 -11.05
CA SER A 229 -34.40 -11.65 -10.21
C SER A 229 -35.01 -11.65 -8.81
N SER A 230 -35.26 -10.49 -8.18
CA SER A 230 -35.16 -10.40 -6.71
C SER A 230 -36.48 -10.13 -5.98
N THR A 231 -36.51 -10.54 -4.71
CA THR A 231 -37.66 -10.34 -3.80
C THR A 231 -37.69 -8.95 -3.15
N LEU A 232 -36.89 -7.99 -3.63
CA LEU A 232 -36.71 -6.68 -3.01
C LEU A 232 -37.41 -5.56 -3.80
N LYS A 233 -38.06 -4.62 -3.10
CA LYS A 233 -38.72 -3.45 -3.69
C LYS A 233 -38.57 -2.22 -2.81
N VAL A 234 -38.73 -1.03 -3.41
CA VAL A 234 -38.90 0.24 -2.70
C VAL A 234 -40.35 0.34 -2.21
N PHE A 235 -40.58 0.79 -0.97
CA PHE A 235 -41.93 0.96 -0.40
C PHE A 235 -42.26 2.39 0.02
N ASN A 236 -41.24 3.21 0.29
CA ASN A 236 -41.38 4.60 0.72
C ASN A 236 -40.06 5.35 0.46
N GLY A 237 -40.05 6.67 0.58
CA GLY A 237 -38.83 7.47 0.54
C GLY A 237 -39.01 8.86 1.15
N SER A 238 -38.01 9.72 0.99
CA SER A 238 -38.03 11.12 1.49
C SER A 238 -39.00 12.03 0.73
N ASN A 239 -39.47 11.61 -0.46
CA ASN A 239 -40.35 12.37 -1.35
C ASN A 239 -39.77 13.73 -1.80
N GLY A 240 -38.45 13.77 -1.94
CA GLY A 240 -37.66 14.96 -2.24
C GLY A 240 -36.25 14.84 -1.67
N PHE A 241 -35.45 15.90 -1.87
CA PHE A 241 -34.12 16.05 -1.29
C PHE A 241 -34.16 16.92 -0.02
N SER A 242 -33.19 16.69 0.86
CA SER A 242 -32.90 17.50 2.04
C SER A 242 -31.41 17.86 2.06
N GLU A 243 -31.04 18.95 2.70
CA GLU A 243 -29.63 19.30 2.94
C GLU A 243 -28.97 18.27 3.87
N LEU A 244 -27.76 17.81 3.54
CA LEU A 244 -26.92 16.97 4.41
C LEU A 244 -25.86 17.82 5.10
N THR A 245 -25.07 18.54 4.29
CA THR A 245 -23.93 19.41 4.65
C THR A 245 -23.57 20.29 3.46
N ASP A 246 -23.36 21.60 3.66
CA ASP A 246 -22.87 22.54 2.64
C ASP A 246 -23.57 22.44 1.27
N ASP A 247 -22.88 22.01 0.21
CA ASP A 247 -23.44 21.84 -1.15
C ASP A 247 -24.06 20.45 -1.41
N ILE A 248 -24.07 19.57 -0.40
CA ILE A 248 -24.47 18.17 -0.51
C ILE A 248 -25.91 18.00 -0.01
N TYR A 249 -26.77 17.58 -0.93
CA TYR A 249 -28.16 17.22 -0.69
C TYR A 249 -28.33 15.70 -0.71
N TYR A 250 -29.29 15.18 0.03
CA TYR A 250 -29.60 13.75 0.09
C TYR A 250 -31.09 13.42 -0.08
N ALA A 251 -31.36 12.27 -0.69
CA ALA A 251 -32.67 11.63 -0.73
C ALA A 251 -32.55 10.18 -0.26
N THR A 252 -33.65 9.59 0.25
CA THR A 252 -33.64 8.20 0.72
C THR A 252 -34.84 7.39 0.26
N TYR A 253 -34.64 6.09 0.04
CA TYR A 253 -35.62 5.17 -0.54
C TYR A 253 -35.60 3.86 0.25
N THR A 254 -36.61 3.68 1.10
CA THR A 254 -36.72 2.52 2.00
C THR A 254 -37.09 1.26 1.21
N TYR A 255 -36.22 0.23 1.26
CA TYR A 255 -36.39 -1.00 0.51
C TYR A 255 -36.45 -2.25 1.42
N GLY A 256 -37.05 -3.33 0.90
CA GLY A 256 -37.12 -4.60 1.63
C GLY A 256 -37.90 -5.68 0.88
N VAL A 257 -38.30 -6.74 1.59
CA VAL A 257 -39.08 -7.87 1.03
C VAL A 257 -40.60 -7.58 1.06
N SER A 258 -41.05 -6.78 2.02
CA SER A 258 -42.40 -6.24 2.11
C SER A 258 -42.34 -4.93 2.89
N ALA A 259 -43.41 -4.12 2.86
CA ALA A 259 -43.54 -2.95 3.74
C ALA A 259 -43.44 -3.27 5.26
N THR A 260 -43.51 -4.56 5.63
CA THR A 260 -43.34 -5.10 6.99
C THR A 260 -42.02 -5.85 7.20
N LYS A 261 -41.16 -5.92 6.19
CA LYS A 261 -39.85 -6.61 6.19
C LYS A 261 -38.83 -5.76 5.44
N ILE A 262 -38.59 -4.57 5.97
CA ILE A 262 -37.59 -3.62 5.50
C ILE A 262 -36.17 -4.22 5.68
N ARG A 263 -35.25 -3.84 4.79
CA ARG A 263 -33.82 -4.20 4.87
C ARG A 263 -32.92 -3.00 5.13
N GLY A 264 -33.29 -1.84 4.61
CA GLY A 264 -32.56 -0.59 4.77
C GLY A 264 -33.09 0.45 3.79
N LYS A 265 -32.22 1.36 3.37
CA LYS A 265 -32.48 2.44 2.43
C LYS A 265 -31.42 2.46 1.33
N TYR A 266 -31.82 2.79 0.12
CA TYR A 266 -30.90 3.49 -0.78
C TYR A 266 -30.80 4.94 -0.33
N ILE A 267 -29.59 5.48 -0.32
CA ILE A 267 -29.28 6.87 -0.01
C ILE A 267 -28.62 7.46 -1.25
N LEU A 268 -29.25 8.48 -1.82
CA LEU A 268 -28.76 9.22 -2.97
C LEU A 268 -28.19 10.54 -2.47
N LEU A 269 -26.94 10.85 -2.78
CA LEU A 269 -26.32 12.14 -2.53
C LEU A 269 -26.14 12.89 -3.85
N VAL A 270 -26.38 14.20 -3.84
CA VAL A 270 -26.20 15.09 -4.98
C VAL A 270 -25.45 16.33 -4.51
N SER A 271 -24.38 16.69 -5.22
CA SER A 271 -23.71 17.98 -5.09
C SER A 271 -23.76 18.70 -6.43
N THR A 272 -24.22 19.96 -6.39
CA THR A 272 -24.26 20.82 -7.57
C THR A 272 -22.89 21.39 -7.90
N GLU A 273 -22.14 21.88 -6.90
CA GLU A 273 -20.79 22.45 -7.12
C GLU A 273 -19.77 21.42 -7.61
N LYS A 274 -19.88 20.16 -7.18
CA LYS A 274 -18.97 19.08 -7.61
C LYS A 274 -19.50 18.33 -8.83
N ASN A 275 -20.61 18.79 -9.43
CA ASN A 275 -21.30 18.14 -10.54
C ASN A 275 -21.53 16.63 -10.29
N ALA A 276 -21.87 16.24 -9.06
CA ALA A 276 -21.71 14.87 -8.59
C ALA A 276 -23.03 14.23 -8.12
N VAL A 277 -23.21 12.96 -8.47
CA VAL A 277 -24.26 12.10 -7.92
C VAL A 277 -23.63 10.83 -7.40
N LEU A 278 -23.75 10.57 -6.09
CA LEU A 278 -23.30 9.34 -5.43
C LEU A 278 -24.50 8.57 -4.91
N SER A 279 -24.44 7.25 -4.88
CA SER A 279 -25.46 6.43 -4.25
C SER A 279 -24.88 5.32 -3.39
N PHE A 280 -25.55 5.08 -2.27
CA PHE A 280 -25.21 4.12 -1.24
C PHE A 280 -26.43 3.26 -0.90
N MET A 281 -26.21 2.07 -0.33
CA MET A 281 -27.25 1.28 0.31
C MET A 281 -26.89 1.00 1.77
N THR A 282 -27.87 1.11 2.66
CA THR A 282 -27.81 0.51 4.00
C THR A 282 -28.48 -0.85 3.99
N ASN A 283 -28.01 -1.78 4.82
CA ASN A 283 -28.67 -3.06 5.02
C ASN A 283 -28.43 -3.53 6.47
N ALA A 284 -29.46 -4.00 7.16
CA ALA A 284 -29.30 -4.62 8.48
C ALA A 284 -30.27 -5.79 8.67
N SER A 285 -29.87 -6.78 9.47
CA SER A 285 -30.78 -7.87 9.88
C SER A 285 -31.76 -7.46 10.98
N GLU A 286 -31.35 -6.52 11.84
CA GLU A 286 -32.06 -6.01 13.02
C GLU A 286 -31.74 -4.50 13.17
N ASN A 287 -32.51 -3.76 13.96
CA ASN A 287 -32.27 -2.32 14.25
C ASN A 287 -32.10 -1.41 13.01
N VAL A 288 -32.80 -1.70 11.92
CA VAL A 288 -32.64 -1.04 10.60
C VAL A 288 -32.68 0.48 10.68
N GLU A 289 -33.65 1.06 11.41
CA GLU A 289 -33.79 2.51 11.55
C GLU A 289 -32.57 3.16 12.23
N ASP A 290 -31.94 2.45 13.16
CA ASP A 290 -30.75 2.93 13.87
C ASP A 290 -29.49 2.80 13.00
N ASN A 291 -29.37 1.73 12.20
CA ASN A 291 -28.33 1.64 11.17
C ASN A 291 -28.46 2.75 10.12
N ASP A 292 -29.67 3.00 9.61
CA ASP A 292 -29.93 4.09 8.67
C ASP A 292 -29.56 5.46 9.25
N ARG A 293 -29.88 5.68 10.54
CA ARG A 293 -29.52 6.89 11.27
C ARG A 293 -28.00 7.02 11.44
N LYS A 294 -27.32 5.96 11.90
CA LYS A 294 -25.85 5.90 12.01
C LYS A 294 -25.17 6.19 10.67
N ALA A 295 -25.66 5.57 9.59
CA ALA A 295 -25.14 5.76 8.24
C ALA A 295 -25.29 7.21 7.75
N LEU A 296 -26.43 7.86 8.00
CA LEU A 296 -26.62 9.28 7.69
C LEU A 296 -25.74 10.19 8.56
N GLU A 297 -25.52 9.89 9.84
CA GLU A 297 -24.55 10.62 10.68
C GLU A 297 -23.11 10.46 10.17
N LEU A 298 -22.71 9.27 9.71
CA LEU A 298 -21.41 9.04 9.09
C LEU A 298 -21.26 9.84 7.78
N LEU A 299 -22.27 9.83 6.92
CA LEU A 299 -22.23 10.50 5.61
C LEU A 299 -22.12 12.03 5.70
N LYS A 300 -22.38 12.66 6.86
CA LYS A 300 -22.06 14.09 7.08
C LYS A 300 -20.55 14.40 7.08
N ASN A 301 -19.71 13.36 7.23
CA ASN A 301 -18.25 13.48 7.16
C ASN A 301 -17.72 13.17 5.73
N ILE A 302 -18.59 13.18 4.72
CA ILE A 302 -18.19 12.94 3.33
C ILE A 302 -17.64 14.22 2.70
N ASN A 303 -16.56 14.06 1.93
CA ASN A 303 -16.05 15.09 1.03
C ASN A 303 -16.11 14.52 -0.39
N ILE A 304 -16.96 15.09 -1.22
CA ILE A 304 -17.24 14.62 -2.58
C ILE A 304 -16.27 15.30 -3.55
N TYR A 305 -15.68 14.52 -4.45
CA TYR A 305 -14.82 15.04 -5.51
C TYR A 305 -15.64 15.46 -6.72
N GLU A 306 -15.11 16.40 -7.51
CA GLU A 306 -15.70 16.81 -8.78
C GLU A 306 -15.84 15.61 -9.75
N GLN A 307 -17.00 15.47 -10.40
CA GLN A 307 -17.25 14.43 -11.39
C GLN A 307 -17.42 15.04 -12.79
N THR A 308 -16.64 14.52 -13.74
CA THR A 308 -16.77 14.83 -15.17
C THR A 308 -17.96 14.08 -15.77
N SER A 309 -18.65 14.70 -16.73
CA SER A 309 -19.71 14.05 -17.53
C SER A 309 -19.23 12.72 -18.10
N THR A 310 -20.08 11.69 -18.05
CA THR A 310 -19.84 10.41 -18.75
C THR A 310 -20.55 10.37 -20.10
N LYS A 311 -21.36 11.38 -20.42
CA LYS A 311 -21.93 11.61 -21.74
C LYS A 311 -20.99 12.46 -22.62
N PRO A 312 -20.79 12.10 -23.91
CA PRO A 312 -19.95 12.87 -24.82
C PRO A 312 -20.60 14.20 -25.20
N ASP A 313 -19.84 15.30 -25.04
CA ASP A 313 -20.25 16.63 -25.46
C ASP A 313 -20.17 16.79 -26.98
N ASN A 314 -21.32 16.86 -27.64
CA ASN A 314 -21.42 16.95 -29.11
C ASN A 314 -21.16 18.38 -29.64
N ASN A 315 -20.37 19.22 -28.95
CA ASN A 315 -20.21 20.62 -29.32
C ASN A 315 -18.96 21.33 -28.72
N SER A 316 -17.77 21.04 -29.23
CA SER A 316 -16.75 22.08 -29.52
C SER A 316 -15.63 21.53 -30.39
N ASP A 317 -15.22 22.31 -31.39
CA ASP A 317 -13.99 22.06 -32.15
C ASP A 317 -12.77 22.49 -31.32
N ASP A 318 -12.00 21.55 -30.79
CA ASP A 318 -10.57 21.78 -30.57
C ASP A 318 -9.74 20.50 -30.74
N ASN A 319 -8.56 20.62 -31.34
CA ASN A 319 -7.82 19.47 -31.89
C ASN A 319 -6.91 18.79 -30.85
N VAL A 320 -7.52 18.10 -29.88
CA VAL A 320 -6.81 17.13 -29.02
C VAL A 320 -7.61 15.84 -28.90
N ILE A 321 -7.29 14.87 -29.76
CA ILE A 321 -7.72 13.48 -29.54
C ILE A 321 -6.85 12.90 -28.42
N TYR A 322 -7.27 13.10 -27.18
CA TYR A 322 -7.03 12.10 -26.15
C TYR A 322 -8.04 10.98 -26.39
N ASP A 323 -7.50 9.80 -26.70
CA ASP A 323 -8.28 8.62 -27.04
C ASP A 323 -8.96 8.07 -25.78
N ASP A 324 -10.22 8.45 -25.56
CA ASP A 324 -10.97 8.03 -24.36
C ASP A 324 -11.31 6.54 -24.38
N ASP A 325 -11.27 5.88 -25.55
CA ASP A 325 -11.37 4.42 -25.64
C ASP A 325 -10.12 3.74 -25.06
N LEU A 326 -8.96 4.41 -25.08
CA LEU A 326 -7.76 4.00 -24.32
C LEU A 326 -8.01 3.99 -22.81
N TYR A 327 -8.76 4.98 -22.29
CA TYR A 327 -9.07 5.11 -20.87
C TYR A 327 -10.21 4.18 -20.44
N ASN A 328 -11.27 4.05 -21.25
CA ASN A 328 -12.32 3.05 -21.10
C ASN A 328 -11.77 1.62 -21.11
N SER A 329 -10.78 1.36 -21.97
CA SER A 329 -10.17 0.03 -22.08
C SER A 329 -9.04 -0.22 -21.07
N LEU A 330 -8.53 0.82 -20.41
CA LEU A 330 -7.88 0.69 -19.10
C LEU A 330 -8.90 0.46 -17.97
N ASN A 331 -10.12 1.00 -18.09
CA ASN A 331 -11.27 0.62 -17.27
C ASN A 331 -11.76 -0.82 -17.56
N SER A 332 -11.26 -1.50 -18.60
CA SER A 332 -11.44 -2.96 -18.75
C SER A 332 -10.77 -3.76 -17.63
N LEU A 333 -9.79 -3.17 -16.93
CA LEU A 333 -9.25 -3.71 -15.68
C LEU A 333 -10.31 -3.78 -14.57
N ARG A 334 -11.38 -2.97 -14.66
CA ARG A 334 -12.59 -3.07 -13.81
C ARG A 334 -13.52 -4.20 -14.28
N ASN A 335 -13.58 -4.48 -15.60
CA ASN A 335 -14.30 -5.65 -16.14
C ASN A 335 -13.67 -6.99 -15.72
N TRP A 336 -12.45 -7.03 -15.15
CA TRP A 336 -11.89 -8.23 -14.50
C TRP A 336 -12.80 -8.77 -13.38
N ASN A 337 -13.60 -7.92 -12.72
CA ASN A 337 -14.54 -8.32 -11.67
C ASN A 337 -15.94 -8.64 -12.19
N ARG A 338 -16.23 -8.43 -13.49
CA ARG A 338 -17.54 -8.70 -14.10
C ARG A 338 -17.82 -10.20 -14.34
N TYR A 339 -16.79 -11.03 -14.15
CA TYR A 339 -16.86 -12.50 -14.17
C TYR A 339 -16.35 -13.10 -12.84
N SER A 340 -16.51 -12.38 -11.73
CA SER A 340 -16.08 -12.84 -10.39
C SER A 340 -16.74 -14.16 -9.97
N GLU A 341 -17.95 -14.45 -10.46
CA GLU A 341 -18.68 -15.71 -10.23
C GLU A 341 -17.99 -16.95 -10.81
N LEU A 342 -17.10 -16.80 -11.81
CA LEU A 342 -16.31 -17.92 -12.37
C LEU A 342 -15.03 -18.21 -11.57
N ARG A 343 -14.62 -17.36 -10.62
CA ARG A 343 -13.30 -17.44 -9.97
C ARG A 343 -13.20 -18.44 -8.81
N THR A 344 -13.89 -19.57 -8.87
CA THR A 344 -13.73 -20.71 -7.93
C THR A 344 -12.52 -21.58 -8.29
N GLY A 345 -11.37 -20.96 -8.55
CA GLY A 345 -10.13 -21.62 -8.94
C GLY A 345 -8.91 -21.03 -8.24
N ASN A 346 -7.76 -21.70 -8.37
CA ASN A 346 -6.49 -21.11 -7.95
C ASN A 346 -6.01 -20.16 -9.05
N LEU A 347 -5.42 -19.03 -8.69
CA LEU A 347 -4.68 -18.23 -9.67
C LEU A 347 -3.40 -18.99 -10.07
N GLY A 348 -3.03 -18.89 -11.35
CA GLY A 348 -2.09 -19.78 -12.05
C GLY A 348 -0.62 -19.69 -11.63
N LYS A 349 -0.34 -19.95 -10.34
CA LYS A 349 0.99 -19.93 -9.74
C LYS A 349 1.86 -21.05 -10.31
N VAL A 350 2.68 -20.66 -11.29
CA VAL A 350 3.64 -21.50 -12.00
C VAL A 350 2.99 -22.63 -12.84
N LYS A 351 2.15 -22.23 -13.79
CA LYS A 351 1.87 -23.04 -15.00
C LYS A 351 2.34 -22.28 -16.23
N SER A 352 3.05 -22.95 -17.15
CA SER A 352 3.56 -22.31 -18.37
C SER A 352 2.42 -21.93 -19.32
N ILE A 353 2.58 -20.80 -20.01
CA ILE A 353 1.69 -20.41 -21.12
C ILE A 353 1.67 -21.49 -22.22
N ASN A 354 2.77 -22.22 -22.41
CA ASN A 354 2.95 -23.24 -23.45
C ASN A 354 1.76 -24.21 -23.56
N GLY A 355 1.36 -24.48 -24.81
CA GLY A 355 0.18 -25.24 -25.19
C GLY A 355 -0.83 -24.40 -25.99
N GLY A 356 -1.92 -25.04 -26.41
CA GLY A 356 -3.01 -24.44 -27.16
C GLY A 356 -4.02 -23.64 -26.35
N TRP A 357 -4.53 -22.56 -26.93
CA TRP A 357 -5.53 -21.66 -26.35
C TRP A 357 -6.60 -21.30 -27.38
N ARG A 358 -7.84 -21.74 -27.16
CA ARG A 358 -8.99 -21.44 -28.04
C ARG A 358 -9.80 -20.28 -27.47
N ILE A 359 -10.21 -19.34 -28.33
CA ILE A 359 -11.06 -18.21 -27.92
C ILE A 359 -12.47 -18.67 -27.49
N LEU A 360 -13.02 -18.05 -26.45
CA LEU A 360 -14.40 -18.22 -25.99
C LEU A 360 -15.34 -17.25 -26.73
N SER A 361 -15.58 -17.53 -28.01
CA SER A 361 -16.57 -16.83 -28.85
C SER A 361 -16.96 -17.70 -30.05
N ASP A 362 -17.83 -17.19 -30.93
CA ASP A 362 -18.14 -17.80 -32.22
C ASP A 362 -16.96 -17.76 -33.21
N SER A 363 -15.86 -17.06 -32.88
CA SER A 363 -14.62 -17.08 -33.65
C SER A 363 -13.86 -18.39 -33.45
N GLU A 364 -13.25 -18.90 -34.51
CA GLU A 364 -12.40 -20.09 -34.46
C GLU A 364 -10.95 -19.78 -34.03
N THR A 365 -10.63 -18.52 -33.66
CA THR A 365 -9.26 -18.06 -33.36
C THR A 365 -8.57 -18.90 -32.28
N TYR A 366 -7.33 -19.29 -32.55
CA TYR A 366 -6.53 -20.17 -31.70
C TYR A 366 -5.07 -19.70 -31.63
N TRP A 367 -4.52 -19.62 -30.43
CA TRP A 367 -3.08 -19.45 -30.20
C TRP A 367 -2.46 -20.79 -29.82
N LYS A 368 -1.21 -21.00 -30.21
CA LYS A 368 -0.32 -21.97 -29.55
C LYS A 368 0.96 -21.28 -29.12
N PHE A 369 1.45 -21.61 -27.93
CA PHE A 369 2.77 -21.20 -27.46
C PHE A 369 3.65 -22.43 -27.22
N GLU A 370 4.90 -22.42 -27.65
CA GLU A 370 5.83 -23.52 -27.37
C GLU A 370 7.28 -23.03 -27.43
N ASN A 371 8.10 -23.39 -26.43
CA ASN A 371 9.57 -23.22 -26.46
C ASN A 371 10.10 -21.83 -26.87
N GLY A 372 9.42 -20.75 -26.47
CA GLY A 372 9.79 -19.37 -26.85
C GLY A 372 9.32 -18.95 -28.24
N GLN A 373 8.31 -19.63 -28.78
CA GLN A 373 7.67 -19.36 -30.06
C GLN A 373 6.15 -19.24 -29.86
N PHE A 374 5.47 -18.58 -30.80
CA PHE A 374 4.02 -18.59 -30.92
C PHE A 374 3.57 -18.96 -32.33
N TRP A 375 2.33 -19.42 -32.39
CA TRP A 375 1.50 -19.45 -33.57
C TRP A 375 0.18 -18.76 -33.24
N TRP A 376 -0.30 -17.93 -34.15
CA TRP A 376 -1.69 -17.45 -34.15
C TRP A 376 -2.37 -18.01 -35.40
N TYR A 377 -3.49 -18.68 -35.21
CA TYR A 377 -4.30 -19.28 -36.27
C TYR A 377 -5.65 -18.59 -36.34
N LYS A 378 -6.07 -18.23 -37.55
CA LYS A 378 -7.41 -17.71 -37.79
C LYS A 378 -8.51 -18.73 -37.46
N SER A 379 -8.20 -20.02 -37.58
CA SER A 379 -9.09 -21.13 -37.22
C SER A 379 -8.35 -22.27 -36.52
N VAL A 380 -8.91 -22.77 -35.42
CA VAL A 380 -8.51 -24.02 -34.75
C VAL A 380 -8.73 -25.26 -35.64
N ASN A 381 -9.60 -25.16 -36.65
CA ASN A 381 -9.95 -26.24 -37.55
C ASN A 381 -9.05 -26.29 -38.81
N ASP A 382 -8.23 -25.27 -39.06
CA ASP A 382 -7.18 -25.26 -40.08
C ASP A 382 -5.87 -24.69 -39.54
N LEU A 383 -4.96 -25.59 -39.17
CA LEU A 383 -3.62 -25.24 -38.68
C LEU A 383 -2.55 -25.23 -39.79
N ASN A 384 -2.94 -25.28 -41.07
CA ASN A 384 -2.01 -25.33 -42.21
C ASN A 384 -1.98 -24.02 -43.02
N ASP A 385 -3.05 -23.22 -42.96
CA ASP A 385 -3.16 -21.94 -43.65
C ASP A 385 -3.67 -20.81 -42.72
N ASN A 386 -3.54 -19.55 -43.16
CA ASN A 386 -4.03 -18.35 -42.48
C ASN A 386 -3.54 -18.23 -41.02
N TYR A 387 -2.23 -18.49 -40.84
CA TYR A 387 -1.54 -18.42 -39.57
C TYR A 387 -0.32 -17.49 -39.61
N TRP A 388 0.00 -16.94 -38.44
CA TRP A 388 1.23 -16.21 -38.17
C TRP A 388 2.09 -17.01 -37.19
N TYR A 389 3.41 -16.87 -37.30
CA TYR A 389 4.39 -17.56 -36.46
C TYR A 389 5.55 -16.63 -36.12
N GLY A 390 6.15 -16.81 -34.95
CA GLY A 390 7.39 -16.13 -34.59
C GLY A 390 7.86 -16.41 -33.17
N THR A 391 8.76 -15.57 -32.67
CA THR A 391 9.32 -15.71 -31.32
C THR A 391 8.45 -15.03 -30.27
N THR A 392 8.50 -15.53 -29.04
CA THR A 392 7.87 -14.90 -27.87
C THR A 392 8.87 -14.56 -26.80
N GLN A 393 8.70 -13.37 -26.23
CA GLN A 393 9.25 -13.02 -24.92
C GLN A 393 8.09 -12.99 -23.92
N VAL A 394 8.16 -13.85 -22.90
CA VAL A 394 7.24 -13.83 -21.76
C VAL A 394 7.92 -13.08 -20.62
N LEU A 395 7.29 -11.99 -20.19
CA LEU A 395 7.69 -11.17 -19.06
C LEU A 395 6.61 -11.30 -17.97
N THR A 396 6.99 -11.15 -16.71
CA THR A 396 6.04 -11.09 -15.58
C THR A 396 6.26 -9.86 -14.74
N GLY A 397 5.20 -9.44 -14.06
CA GLY A 397 5.25 -8.32 -13.12
C GLY A 397 5.59 -6.96 -13.72
N LYS A 398 6.13 -6.06 -12.89
CA LYS A 398 6.32 -4.65 -13.23
C LYS A 398 7.08 -4.46 -14.55
N ALA A 399 8.14 -5.23 -14.78
CA ALA A 399 8.92 -5.17 -16.01
C ALA A 399 8.13 -5.56 -17.27
N GLY A 400 7.22 -6.54 -17.18
CA GLY A 400 6.30 -6.87 -18.28
C GLY A 400 5.29 -5.75 -18.52
N LEU A 401 4.66 -5.26 -17.45
CA LEU A 401 3.63 -4.23 -17.55
C LEU A 401 4.17 -2.87 -18.06
N THR A 402 5.43 -2.52 -17.75
CA THR A 402 6.13 -1.40 -18.39
C THR A 402 6.28 -1.60 -19.91
N VAL A 403 6.60 -2.80 -20.37
CA VAL A 403 6.69 -3.15 -21.81
C VAL A 403 5.30 -3.17 -22.48
N ALA A 404 4.23 -3.41 -21.71
CA ALA A 404 2.84 -3.26 -22.15
C ALA A 404 2.33 -1.81 -22.17
N GLY A 405 3.15 -0.81 -21.79
CA GLY A 405 2.72 0.59 -21.67
C GLY A 405 1.79 0.87 -20.49
N ILE A 406 1.72 -0.03 -19.50
CA ILE A 406 0.85 0.08 -18.33
C ILE A 406 1.63 0.69 -17.17
N ASP A 407 1.20 1.87 -16.74
CA ASP A 407 1.82 2.65 -15.67
C ASP A 407 1.66 2.01 -14.28
N GLU A 408 2.62 2.30 -13.40
CA GLU A 408 2.75 1.72 -12.06
C GLU A 408 1.59 2.10 -11.13
N SER A 409 0.95 3.26 -11.34
CA SER A 409 -0.26 3.68 -10.59
C SER A 409 -1.44 2.71 -10.74
N LYS A 410 -1.69 2.24 -11.96
CA LYS A 410 -2.76 1.27 -12.29
C LYS A 410 -2.44 -0.14 -11.77
N LEU A 411 -1.16 -0.38 -11.47
CA LEU A 411 -0.61 -1.67 -11.06
C LEU A 411 -0.97 -1.99 -9.61
N ASP A 412 -0.89 -0.99 -8.72
CA ASP A 412 -1.37 -1.12 -7.34
C ASP A 412 -2.92 -1.20 -7.29
N THR A 413 -3.62 -0.53 -8.21
CA THR A 413 -5.08 -0.68 -8.39
C THR A 413 -5.47 -2.13 -8.75
N ILE A 414 -4.74 -2.78 -9.67
CA ILE A 414 -4.95 -4.19 -10.04
C ILE A 414 -4.82 -5.12 -8.83
N VAL A 415 -3.75 -4.96 -8.03
CA VAL A 415 -3.50 -5.83 -6.86
C VAL A 415 -4.58 -5.63 -5.80
N SER A 416 -4.95 -4.39 -5.49
CA SER A 416 -6.01 -4.06 -4.52
C SER A 416 -7.38 -4.59 -4.96
N ASN A 417 -7.77 -4.38 -6.22
CA ASN A 417 -9.05 -4.87 -6.78
C ASN A 417 -9.17 -6.41 -6.81
N SER A 418 -8.05 -7.13 -6.65
CA SER A 418 -8.03 -8.60 -6.53
C SER A 418 -8.16 -9.11 -5.09
N SER A 419 -8.27 -8.20 -4.10
CA SER A 419 -8.20 -8.51 -2.67
C SER A 419 -6.93 -9.27 -2.27
N GLY A 420 -5.81 -9.00 -2.95
CA GLY A 420 -4.52 -9.67 -2.73
C GLY A 420 -4.41 -11.09 -3.28
N ASN A 421 -5.40 -11.58 -4.01
CA ASN A 421 -5.36 -12.91 -4.62
C ASN A 421 -4.46 -12.95 -5.86
N VAL A 422 -4.55 -11.92 -6.73
CA VAL A 422 -3.67 -11.73 -7.90
C VAL A 422 -2.47 -10.90 -7.46
N THR A 423 -1.28 -11.49 -7.51
CA THR A 423 -0.06 -10.71 -7.37
C THR A 423 0.41 -10.20 -8.71
N VAL A 424 1.26 -9.17 -8.67
CA VAL A 424 1.97 -8.63 -9.84
C VAL A 424 2.65 -9.73 -10.67
N ASN A 425 3.14 -10.81 -10.04
CA ASN A 425 3.84 -11.90 -10.72
C ASN A 425 2.91 -12.90 -11.43
N ASP A 426 1.60 -12.88 -11.12
CA ASP A 426 0.58 -13.74 -11.75
C ASP A 426 0.04 -13.14 -13.06
N VAL A 427 0.50 -11.93 -13.42
CA VAL A 427 0.20 -11.25 -14.68
C VAL A 427 1.38 -11.40 -15.64
N TYR A 428 1.11 -11.87 -16.85
CA TYR A 428 2.10 -12.19 -17.88
C TYR A 428 1.97 -11.20 -19.05
N THR A 429 3.05 -10.51 -19.40
CA THR A 429 3.11 -9.75 -20.65
C THR A 429 3.83 -10.60 -21.69
N ILE A 430 3.17 -10.87 -22.80
CA ILE A 430 3.71 -11.65 -23.91
C ILE A 430 3.95 -10.72 -25.08
N VAL A 431 5.22 -10.56 -25.47
CA VAL A 431 5.62 -9.87 -26.69
C VAL A 431 5.83 -10.93 -27.77
N CYS A 432 4.89 -11.01 -28.70
CA CYS A 432 4.98 -11.81 -29.90
C CYS A 432 5.71 -11.00 -30.98
N THR A 433 6.82 -11.51 -31.51
CA THR A 433 7.53 -10.91 -32.65
C THR A 433 7.29 -11.80 -33.87
N PRO A 434 6.35 -11.46 -34.78
CA PRO A 434 6.09 -12.30 -35.95
C PRO A 434 7.30 -12.35 -36.87
N THR A 435 7.61 -13.54 -37.36
CA THR A 435 8.69 -13.79 -38.34
C THR A 435 8.18 -14.48 -39.60
N LYS A 436 6.95 -15.00 -39.56
CA LYS A 436 6.32 -15.70 -40.69
C LYS A 436 4.81 -15.51 -40.73
N ILE A 437 4.24 -15.41 -41.93
CA ILE A 437 2.79 -15.50 -42.19
C ILE A 437 2.51 -16.39 -43.40
N ILE A 438 1.60 -17.35 -43.25
CA ILE A 438 1.01 -18.13 -44.34
C ILE A 438 -0.45 -17.70 -44.52
N SER A 439 -0.87 -17.44 -45.76
CA SER A 439 -2.28 -17.21 -46.09
C SER A 439 -2.58 -17.55 -47.56
N GLY A 440 -3.61 -18.35 -47.83
CA GLY A 440 -3.89 -18.94 -49.13
C GLY A 440 -2.89 -20.04 -49.53
N GLY A 441 -2.27 -20.70 -48.54
CA GLY A 441 -1.22 -21.72 -48.73
C GLY A 441 0.14 -21.15 -49.15
N VAL A 442 0.30 -19.83 -49.15
CA VAL A 442 1.48 -19.11 -49.63
C VAL A 442 2.10 -18.30 -48.50
N ASP A 443 3.44 -18.31 -48.43
CA ASP A 443 4.22 -17.46 -47.53
C ASP A 443 4.21 -16.02 -48.03
N LYS A 444 3.86 -15.08 -47.16
CA LYS A 444 3.71 -13.64 -47.47
C LYS A 444 4.55 -12.75 -46.55
N SER A 445 5.54 -13.32 -45.88
CA SER A 445 6.30 -12.66 -44.80
C SER A 445 6.95 -11.35 -45.26
N ASP A 446 7.64 -11.39 -46.41
CA ASP A 446 8.35 -10.25 -47.02
C ASP A 446 7.43 -9.05 -47.35
N THR A 447 6.12 -9.27 -47.52
CA THR A 447 5.15 -8.21 -47.87
C THR A 447 4.20 -7.81 -46.75
N ASN A 448 4.11 -8.62 -45.68
CA ASN A 448 3.09 -8.46 -44.64
C ASN A 448 3.64 -8.35 -43.22
N ILE A 449 4.96 -8.42 -43.03
CA ILE A 449 5.63 -8.22 -41.74
C ILE A 449 6.64 -7.08 -41.85
N PRO A 450 6.25 -5.82 -41.55
CA PRO A 450 7.17 -4.70 -41.48
C PRO A 450 8.32 -4.93 -40.48
N GLU A 451 9.49 -4.37 -40.76
CA GLU A 451 10.64 -4.47 -39.85
C GLU A 451 10.30 -3.87 -38.48
N GLY A 452 10.63 -4.58 -37.40
CA GLY A 452 10.28 -4.17 -36.03
C GLY A 452 8.84 -4.46 -35.59
N THR A 453 8.04 -5.18 -36.37
CA THR A 453 6.67 -5.58 -35.95
C THR A 453 6.69 -6.42 -34.68
N THR A 454 6.00 -5.96 -33.64
CA THR A 454 5.74 -6.70 -32.40
C THR A 454 4.29 -6.54 -31.99
N TRP A 455 3.67 -7.59 -31.47
CA TRP A 455 2.35 -7.56 -30.84
C TRP A 455 2.51 -7.85 -29.35
N THR A 456 2.04 -6.93 -28.51
CA THR A 456 2.14 -7.08 -27.04
C THR A 456 0.76 -7.36 -26.46
N TYR A 457 0.67 -8.41 -25.65
CA TYR A 457 -0.56 -8.83 -25.00
C TYR A 457 -0.34 -9.01 -23.50
N VAL A 458 -1.34 -8.68 -22.69
CA VAL A 458 -1.34 -8.97 -21.25
C VAL A 458 -2.30 -10.12 -20.98
N TRP A 459 -1.76 -11.22 -20.46
CA TRP A 459 -2.45 -12.47 -20.17
C TRP A 459 -2.55 -12.69 -18.65
N ILE A 460 -3.74 -13.07 -18.19
CA ILE A 460 -4.03 -13.39 -16.77
C ILE A 460 -4.59 -14.81 -16.75
N LEU A 461 -3.93 -15.74 -16.05
CA LEU A 461 -4.28 -17.17 -16.08
C LEU A 461 -4.99 -17.61 -14.78
N VAL A 462 -6.15 -18.23 -14.91
CA VAL A 462 -6.91 -18.82 -13.79
C VAL A 462 -6.97 -20.33 -13.97
N ASP A 463 -6.67 -21.07 -12.90
CA ASP A 463 -6.49 -22.51 -12.87
C ASP A 463 -7.56 -23.18 -11.98
N HIS A 464 -8.62 -23.66 -12.63
CA HIS A 464 -9.75 -24.36 -12.01
C HIS A 464 -9.45 -25.83 -11.73
N GLY A 465 -8.17 -26.24 -11.84
CA GLY A 465 -7.66 -27.54 -11.41
C GLY A 465 -8.11 -28.68 -12.31
N ALA A 466 -9.26 -29.28 -11.99
CA ALA A 466 -9.86 -30.38 -12.76
C ALA A 466 -10.74 -29.87 -13.92
N GLU A 467 -11.27 -28.64 -13.82
CA GLU A 467 -12.17 -28.05 -14.82
C GLU A 467 -11.41 -27.35 -15.96
N GLY A 468 -10.10 -27.17 -15.82
CA GLY A 468 -9.21 -26.63 -16.84
C GLY A 468 -8.50 -25.35 -16.41
N ILE A 469 -7.99 -24.62 -17.40
CA ILE A 469 -7.30 -23.33 -17.23
C ILE A 469 -7.90 -22.37 -18.26
N GLU A 470 -8.25 -21.17 -17.81
CA GLU A 470 -8.69 -20.07 -18.68
C GLU A 470 -7.70 -18.92 -18.64
N ALA A 471 -7.79 -18.03 -19.63
CA ALA A 471 -7.05 -16.78 -19.67
C ALA A 471 -7.94 -15.62 -20.13
N GLN A 472 -7.83 -14.49 -19.43
CA GLN A 472 -8.27 -13.20 -19.92
C GLN A 472 -7.07 -12.50 -20.57
N VAL A 473 -7.28 -11.93 -21.76
CA VAL A 473 -6.22 -11.40 -22.62
C VAL A 473 -6.59 -10.00 -23.10
N LEU A 474 -5.71 -9.03 -22.83
CA LEU A 474 -5.78 -7.66 -23.32
C LEU A 474 -4.80 -7.47 -24.47
N ASN A 475 -5.27 -6.98 -25.63
CA ASN A 475 -4.42 -6.58 -26.75
C ASN A 475 -3.92 -5.14 -26.54
N THR A 476 -2.63 -4.88 -26.32
CA THR A 476 -2.20 -3.50 -26.01
C THR A 476 -2.18 -2.57 -27.22
N GLY A 477 -2.45 -3.06 -28.44
CA GLY A 477 -2.49 -2.24 -29.66
C GLY A 477 -3.83 -1.54 -29.92
N ASN A 478 -4.93 -2.08 -29.38
CA ASN A 478 -6.28 -1.50 -29.49
C ASN A 478 -7.13 -1.66 -28.22
N TYR A 479 -6.54 -2.26 -27.17
CA TYR A 479 -7.11 -2.50 -25.84
C TYR A 479 -8.38 -3.37 -25.81
N ASP A 480 -8.66 -4.11 -26.89
CA ASP A 480 -9.67 -5.19 -26.89
C ASP A 480 -9.34 -6.24 -25.82
N THR A 481 -10.40 -6.68 -25.11
CA THR A 481 -10.34 -7.81 -24.19
C THR A 481 -10.94 -9.05 -24.83
N SER A 482 -10.25 -10.19 -24.73
CA SER A 482 -10.71 -11.49 -25.20
C SER A 482 -10.50 -12.56 -24.14
N TYR A 483 -11.31 -13.61 -24.18
CA TYR A 483 -11.29 -14.74 -23.24
C TYR A 483 -10.90 -16.01 -23.98
N TYR A 484 -10.07 -16.83 -23.35
CA TYR A 484 -9.53 -18.07 -23.93
C TYR A 484 -9.59 -19.22 -22.92
N VAL A 485 -9.81 -20.44 -23.40
CA VAL A 485 -9.59 -21.67 -22.62
C VAL A 485 -8.37 -22.40 -23.14
N LYS A 486 -7.57 -22.93 -22.22
CA LYS A 486 -6.45 -23.79 -22.54
C LYS A 486 -6.98 -25.16 -22.95
N ILE A 487 -6.57 -25.63 -24.12
CA ILE A 487 -6.86 -26.98 -24.59
C ILE A 487 -5.59 -27.82 -24.59
N ALA A 488 -5.74 -29.14 -24.62
CA ALA A 488 -4.63 -30.02 -24.93
C ALA A 488 -4.21 -29.84 -26.41
N ASP A 489 -2.92 -30.01 -26.67
CA ASP A 489 -2.32 -30.07 -28.01
C ASP A 489 -2.64 -31.37 -28.75
#